data_AF-A0A1B9P045-F1
#
_entry.id   AF-A0A1B9P045-F1
#
_cell.length_a   1.000
_cell.length_b   1.000
_cell.length_c   1.000
_cell.angle_alpha   90.00
_cell.angle_beta   90.00
_cell.angle_gamma   90.00
#
_symmetry.space_group_name_H-M   'P 1'
#
loop_
_entity.id
_entity.type
_entity.pdbx_description
1 polymer ?
#
loop_
_entity_poly.entity_id
_entity_poly.type
_entity_poly.pdbx_seq_one_letter_code
_entity_poly.pdbx_strand_id
1 'polypeptide(L)'
;MLEIYTDFCVNTLFFLYSDVEADGGQSNRLSEDIQLKASVAGFDFCSYEVNDKNDLTHKLAIIHKLCEKYDVKPIIHFNFHGDQNKGICLKSEEFMSWEELSINLKIINRTLENNLAVFLLHVMPLRFLVKKP
;
A
#
# COMPACT_ATOMS: atom_id res chain seq x y z
N MET A 1 10.94 27.73 19.83
CA MET A 1 10.10 27.25 18.73
C MET A 1 10.81 26.05 18.15
N LEU A 2 10.23 24.85 18.21
CA LEU A 2 10.87 23.64 17.71
C LEU A 2 10.47 23.51 16.24
N GLU A 3 11.39 23.74 15.32
CA GLU A 3 11.16 23.47 13.90
C GLU A 3 11.33 21.97 13.67
N ILE A 4 10.22 21.30 13.37
CA ILE A 4 10.25 19.89 12.94
C ILE A 4 10.53 19.92 11.44
N TYR A 5 11.79 19.68 11.07
CA TYR A 5 12.15 19.37 9.70
C TYR A 5 11.73 17.93 9.40
N THR A 6 10.91 17.77 8.37
CA THR A 6 10.46 16.46 7.89
C THR A 6 11.00 16.26 6.49
N ASP A 7 11.93 15.32 6.33
CA ASP A 7 12.44 14.87 5.03
C ASP A 7 11.46 13.89 4.34
N PHE A 8 10.21 13.82 4.81
CA PHE A 8 9.16 13.04 4.18
C PHE A 8 8.89 13.56 2.77
N CYS A 9 9.09 12.71 1.78
CA CYS A 9 8.93 13.05 0.37
C CYS A 9 8.23 11.88 -0.32
N VAL A 10 7.28 12.20 -1.20
CA VAL A 10 6.49 11.24 -1.97
C VAL A 10 6.34 11.75 -3.38
N ASN A 11 6.35 10.85 -4.35
CA ASN A 11 6.18 11.21 -5.77
C ASN A 11 5.40 10.16 -6.58
N THR A 12 5.04 9.04 -5.98
CA THR A 12 4.33 7.95 -6.65
C THR A 12 3.26 7.38 -5.73
N LEU A 13 2.09 7.07 -6.26
CA LEU A 13 1.02 6.38 -5.56
C LEU A 13 0.73 5.05 -6.22
N PHE A 14 0.92 3.96 -5.45
CA PHE A 14 0.52 2.62 -5.83
C PHE A 14 -0.81 2.27 -5.19
N PHE A 15 -1.85 2.07 -6.00
CA PHE A 15 -3.18 1.63 -5.55
C PHE A 15 -3.33 0.13 -5.81
N LEU A 16 -3.23 -0.66 -4.74
CA LEU A 16 -3.40 -2.11 -4.80
C LEU A 16 -4.81 -2.44 -4.34
N TYR A 17 -5.51 -3.28 -5.08
CA TYR A 17 -6.89 -3.65 -4.75
C TYR A 17 -7.18 -5.10 -5.09
N SER A 18 -8.20 -5.66 -4.46
CA SER A 18 -8.71 -6.99 -4.77
C SER A 18 -10.23 -6.94 -4.75
N ASP A 19 -10.82 -6.87 -5.93
CA ASP A 19 -12.26 -6.77 -6.08
C ASP A 19 -12.90 -8.15 -6.10
N VAL A 20 -13.92 -8.31 -5.27
CA VAL A 20 -14.92 -9.37 -5.43
C VAL A 20 -16.02 -8.78 -6.32
N GLU A 21 -16.52 -9.51 -7.32
CA GLU A 21 -17.52 -9.02 -8.30
C GLU A 21 -18.76 -8.35 -7.67
N ALA A 22 -19.02 -8.63 -6.39
CA ALA A 22 -20.09 -8.04 -5.59
C ALA A 22 -19.87 -6.58 -5.13
N ASP A 23 -18.69 -5.99 -5.29
CA ASP A 23 -18.37 -4.67 -4.71
C ASP A 23 -18.89 -3.47 -5.54
N GLY A 24 -19.63 -3.74 -6.62
CA GLY A 24 -20.40 -2.72 -7.36
C GLY A 24 -19.56 -1.59 -7.99
N GLY A 25 -18.26 -1.81 -8.20
CA GLY A 25 -17.32 -0.85 -8.77
C GLY A 25 -16.83 0.25 -7.80
N GLN A 26 -16.95 0.04 -6.48
CA GLN A 26 -16.45 1.00 -5.49
C GLN A 26 -14.95 1.24 -5.61
N SER A 27 -14.15 0.19 -5.78
CA SER A 27 -12.70 0.29 -5.98
C SER A 27 -12.32 1.08 -7.22
N ASN A 28 -13.07 0.95 -8.32
CA ASN A 28 -12.83 1.72 -9.54
C ASN A 28 -13.06 3.21 -9.30
N ARG A 29 -14.16 3.59 -8.65
CA ARG A 29 -14.45 4.99 -8.31
C ARG A 29 -13.40 5.57 -7.37
N LEU A 30 -12.99 4.80 -6.36
CA LEU A 30 -11.96 5.22 -5.43
C LEU A 30 -10.60 5.37 -6.14
N SER A 31 -10.25 4.43 -7.02
CA SER A 31 -9.04 4.49 -7.84
C SER A 31 -9.02 5.76 -8.71
N GLU A 32 -10.13 6.08 -9.38
CA GLU A 32 -10.28 7.31 -10.17
C GLU A 32 -10.12 8.58 -9.32
N ASP A 33 -10.76 8.63 -8.14
CA ASP A 33 -10.64 9.76 -7.21
C ASP A 33 -9.20 9.94 -6.71
N ILE A 34 -8.52 8.85 -6.37
CA ILE A 34 -7.13 8.87 -5.92
C ILE A 34 -6.20 9.27 -7.06
N GLN A 35 -6.43 8.77 -8.28
CA GLN A 35 -5.66 9.13 -9.46
C GLN A 35 -5.75 10.63 -9.74
N LEU A 36 -6.96 11.21 -9.65
CA LEU A 36 -7.16 12.64 -9.82
C LEU A 36 -6.36 13.43 -8.77
N LYS A 37 -6.39 13.00 -7.50
CA LYS A 37 -5.61 13.65 -6.43
C LYS A 37 -4.10 13.51 -6.63
N ALA A 38 -3.64 12.34 -7.04
CA ALA A 38 -2.24 12.10 -7.36
C ALA A 38 -1.77 13.03 -8.50
N SER A 39 -2.56 13.14 -9.56
CA SER A 39 -2.27 14.02 -10.69
C SER A 39 -2.19 15.50 -10.26
N VAL A 40 -3.13 15.98 -9.44
CA VAL A 40 -3.09 17.35 -8.89
C VAL A 40 -1.86 17.60 -8.02
N ALA A 41 -1.41 16.58 -7.29
CA ALA A 41 -0.19 16.63 -6.48
C ALA A 41 1.11 16.46 -7.30
N GLY A 42 1.01 16.15 -8.60
CA GLY A 42 2.17 15.86 -9.46
C GLY A 42 2.81 14.50 -9.17
N PHE A 43 2.05 13.53 -8.65
CA PHE A 43 2.52 12.17 -8.38
C PHE A 43 2.18 11.24 -9.54
N ASP A 44 3.10 10.33 -9.84
CA ASP A 44 2.80 9.19 -10.69
C ASP A 44 1.76 8.28 -10.02
N PHE A 45 0.88 7.68 -10.81
CA PHE A 45 -0.18 6.81 -10.31
C PHE A 45 -0.14 5.45 -11.02
N CYS A 46 -0.11 4.38 -10.23
CA CYS A 46 -0.11 3.00 -10.69
C CYS A 46 -1.20 2.22 -9.95
N SER A 47 -2.11 1.58 -10.67
CA SER A 47 -3.14 0.71 -10.10
C SER A 47 -2.86 -0.76 -10.41
N TYR A 48 -3.08 -1.62 -9.42
CA TYR A 48 -2.80 -3.04 -9.50
C TYR A 48 -3.92 -3.88 -8.87
N GLU A 49 -4.62 -4.66 -9.70
CA GLU A 49 -5.50 -5.72 -9.20
C GLU A 49 -4.64 -6.90 -8.69
N VAL A 50 -4.97 -7.39 -7.50
CA VAL A 50 -4.28 -8.47 -6.80
C VAL A 50 -5.22 -9.66 -6.66
N ASN A 51 -4.83 -10.80 -7.20
CA ASN A 51 -5.69 -12.00 -7.24
C ASN A 51 -5.48 -12.91 -6.02
N ASP A 52 -4.22 -13.14 -5.66
CA ASP A 52 -3.81 -14.09 -4.63
C ASP A 52 -2.56 -13.61 -3.89
N LYS A 53 -2.13 -14.41 -2.91
CA LYS A 53 -1.03 -14.05 -2.01
C LYS A 53 0.33 -13.96 -2.72
N ASN A 54 0.55 -14.80 -3.73
CA ASN A 54 1.80 -14.79 -4.50
C ASN A 54 1.84 -13.56 -5.40
N ASP A 55 0.72 -13.19 -6.01
CA ASP A 55 0.58 -11.97 -6.79
C ASP A 55 0.84 -10.73 -5.91
N LEU A 56 0.23 -10.64 -4.73
CA LEU A 56 0.48 -9.55 -3.80
C LEU A 56 1.97 -9.42 -3.44
N THR A 57 2.58 -10.56 -3.08
CA THR A 57 4.02 -10.61 -2.74
C THR A 57 4.89 -10.19 -3.92
N HIS A 58 4.56 -10.63 -5.13
CA HIS A 58 5.27 -10.28 -6.35
C HIS A 58 5.18 -8.78 -6.65
N LYS A 59 3.99 -8.18 -6.53
CA LYS A 59 3.81 -6.74 -6.75
C LYS A 59 4.55 -5.90 -5.71
N LEU A 60 4.55 -6.30 -4.43
CA LEU A 60 5.35 -5.64 -3.40
C LEU A 60 6.86 -5.75 -3.70
N ALA A 61 7.33 -6.89 -4.22
CA ALA A 61 8.71 -7.04 -4.66
C ALA A 61 9.04 -6.14 -5.87
N ILE A 62 8.11 -5.95 -6.81
CA ILE A 62 8.27 -4.99 -7.92
C ILE A 62 8.39 -3.57 -7.37
N ILE A 63 7.47 -3.14 -6.50
CA ILE A 63 7.51 -1.80 -5.88
C ILE A 63 8.83 -1.58 -5.15
N HIS A 64 9.28 -2.58 -4.38
CA HIS A 64 10.59 -2.53 -3.73
C HIS A 64 11.72 -2.31 -4.73
N LYS A 65 11.74 -3.06 -5.84
CA LYS A 65 12.76 -2.91 -6.88
C LYS A 65 12.70 -1.56 -7.59
N LEU A 66 11.52 -0.97 -7.72
CA LEU A 66 11.38 0.40 -8.24
C LEU A 66 12.00 1.42 -7.27
N CYS A 67 11.74 1.29 -5.97
CA CYS A 67 12.35 2.16 -4.95
C CYS A 67 13.87 2.00 -4.86
N GLU A 68 14.39 0.78 -5.04
CA GLU A 68 15.84 0.51 -4.98
C GLU A 68 16.60 1.07 -6.19
N LYS A 69 15.99 1.05 -7.38
CA LYS A 69 16.67 1.38 -8.65
C LYS A 69 16.41 2.79 -9.15
N TYR A 70 15.32 3.40 -8.72
CA TYR A 70 14.86 4.70 -9.18
C TYR A 70 14.50 5.57 -7.98
N ASP A 71 14.38 6.89 -8.16
CA ASP A 71 13.95 7.80 -7.09
C ASP A 71 12.43 7.69 -6.83
N VAL A 72 11.91 6.48 -6.64
CA VAL A 72 10.49 6.23 -6.36
C VAL A 72 10.28 6.30 -4.85
N LYS A 73 9.43 7.25 -4.43
CA LYS A 73 9.06 7.49 -3.04
C LYS A 73 7.54 7.25 -2.90
N PRO A 74 7.15 6.01 -2.61
CA PRO A 74 5.77 5.57 -2.77
C PRO A 74 4.89 5.90 -1.56
N ILE A 75 3.65 6.27 -1.88
CA ILE A 75 2.48 5.92 -1.06
C ILE A 75 1.96 4.58 -1.56
N ILE A 76 1.76 3.61 -0.67
CA ILE A 76 1.09 2.34 -1.00
C ILE A 76 -0.30 2.35 -0.37
N HIS A 77 -1.33 2.42 -1.21
CA HIS A 77 -2.72 2.37 -0.80
C HIS A 77 -3.29 0.97 -1.06
N PHE A 78 -3.66 0.27 0.01
CA PHE A 78 -4.33 -1.01 -0.05
C PHE A 78 -5.84 -0.82 0.08
N ASN A 79 -6.58 -1.22 -0.94
CA ASN A 79 -8.03 -1.29 -0.95
C ASN A 79 -8.49 -2.75 -0.98
N PHE A 80 -8.60 -3.35 0.20
CA PHE A 80 -8.92 -4.77 0.37
C PHE A 80 -9.84 -4.95 1.57
N HIS A 81 -10.62 -6.03 1.57
CA HIS A 81 -11.25 -6.48 2.80
C HIS A 81 -10.18 -6.99 3.78
N GLY A 82 -10.32 -6.64 5.06
CA GLY A 82 -9.42 -7.10 6.10
C GLY A 82 -10.15 -7.76 7.27
N ASP A 83 -9.49 -8.74 7.87
CA ASP A 83 -9.87 -9.35 9.13
C ASP A 83 -8.77 -9.10 10.16
N GLN A 84 -9.16 -8.73 11.38
CA GLN A 84 -8.23 -8.37 12.45
C GLN A 84 -7.25 -9.51 12.80
N ASN A 85 -7.70 -10.76 12.76
CA ASN A 85 -6.91 -11.92 13.17
C ASN A 85 -6.26 -12.63 11.99
N LYS A 86 -6.89 -12.61 10.82
CA LYS A 86 -6.43 -13.35 9.65
C LYS A 86 -5.57 -12.53 8.70
N GLY A 87 -5.77 -11.21 8.61
CA GLY A 87 -5.03 -10.36 7.69
C GLY A 87 -5.87 -9.76 6.56
N ILE A 88 -5.22 -9.50 5.43
CA ILE A 88 -5.89 -9.03 4.21
C ILE A 88 -6.52 -10.22 3.50
N CYS A 89 -7.82 -10.13 3.22
CA CYS A 89 -8.55 -11.07 2.38
C CYS A 89 -8.32 -10.73 0.92
N LEU A 90 -8.06 -11.75 0.11
CA LEU A 90 -7.79 -11.66 -1.32
C LEU A 90 -8.97 -12.25 -2.10
N LYS A 91 -9.05 -11.94 -3.39
CA LYS A 91 -10.09 -12.45 -4.31
C LYS A 91 -10.15 -13.98 -4.33
N SER A 92 -9.02 -14.66 -4.11
CA SER A 92 -8.93 -16.12 -3.96
C SER A 92 -9.57 -16.67 -2.67
N GLU A 93 -10.17 -15.82 -1.82
CA GLU A 93 -10.61 -16.12 -0.43
C GLU A 93 -9.47 -16.50 0.52
N GLU A 94 -8.22 -16.41 0.06
CA GLU A 94 -7.04 -16.56 0.89
C GLU A 94 -6.78 -15.32 1.72
N PHE A 95 -6.12 -15.52 2.86
CA PHE A 95 -5.65 -14.44 3.71
C PHE A 95 -4.14 -14.32 3.64
N MET A 96 -3.64 -13.11 3.39
CA MET A 96 -2.26 -12.75 3.75
C MET A 96 -2.26 -12.18 5.16
N SER A 97 -1.57 -12.84 6.08
CA SER A 97 -1.51 -12.38 7.47
C SER A 97 -0.85 -11.00 7.59
N TRP A 98 -1.19 -10.27 8.67
CA TRP A 98 -0.55 -8.99 8.97
C TRP A 98 0.96 -9.11 9.15
N GLU A 99 1.43 -10.24 9.70
CA GLU A 99 2.86 -10.51 9.86
C GLU A 99 3.55 -10.61 8.49
N GLU A 100 3.00 -11.41 7.58
CA GLU A 100 3.53 -11.58 6.22
C GLU A 100 3.54 -10.27 5.43
N LEU A 101 2.45 -9.51 5.50
CA LEU A 101 2.39 -8.18 4.89
C LEU A 101 3.47 -7.26 5.50
N SER A 102 3.60 -7.26 6.82
CA SER A 102 4.57 -6.41 7.52
C SER A 102 6.01 -6.73 7.14
N ILE A 103 6.33 -8.00 6.86
CA ILE A 103 7.68 -8.41 6.43
C ILE A 103 8.01 -7.73 5.10
N ASN A 104 7.10 -7.77 4.13
CA ASN A 104 7.28 -7.13 2.84
C ASN A 104 7.38 -5.61 2.95
N LEU A 105 6.49 -4.97 3.74
CA LEU A 105 6.52 -3.53 3.95
C LEU A 105 7.78 -3.06 4.67
N LYS A 106 8.30 -3.83 5.64
CA LYS A 106 9.56 -3.52 6.33
C LYS A 106 10.75 -3.51 5.38
N ILE A 107 10.77 -4.39 4.37
CA ILE A 107 11.84 -4.41 3.36
C ILE A 107 11.81 -3.09 2.59
N ILE A 108 10.65 -2.70 2.05
CA ILE A 108 10.49 -1.42 1.32
C ILE A 108 10.84 -0.24 2.23
N ASN A 109 10.33 -0.23 3.46
CA ASN A 109 10.54 0.86 4.41
C ASN A 109 12.03 1.04 4.78
N ARG A 110 12.82 -0.03 4.84
CA ARG A 110 14.27 0.08 5.05
C ARG A 110 14.97 0.70 3.85
N THR A 111 14.59 0.31 2.64
CA THR A 111 15.12 0.89 1.39
C THR A 111 14.81 2.39 1.29
N LEU A 112 13.68 2.82 1.87
CA LEU A 112 13.26 4.21 1.95
C LEU A 112 13.70 4.91 3.25
N GLU A 113 14.59 4.31 4.05
CA GLU A 113 15.10 4.91 5.29
C GLU A 113 14.01 5.35 6.29
N ASN A 114 12.93 4.56 6.40
CA ASN A 114 11.72 4.82 7.20
C ASN A 114 10.78 5.89 6.66
N ASN A 115 10.83 6.14 5.34
CA ASN A 115 10.00 7.13 4.65
C ASN A 115 8.80 6.49 3.89
N LEU A 116 8.39 5.27 4.25
CA LEU A 116 7.25 4.60 3.59
C LEU A 116 5.92 5.07 4.19
N ALA A 117 5.00 5.52 3.32
CA ALA A 117 3.61 5.76 3.69
C ALA A 117 2.70 4.62 3.19
N VAL A 118 1.84 4.13 4.08
CA VAL A 118 0.87 3.07 3.79
C VAL A 118 -0.51 3.48 4.25
N PHE A 119 -1.51 3.32 3.37
CA PHE A 119 -2.92 3.48 3.70
C PHE A 119 -3.63 2.14 3.51
N LEU A 120 -4.52 1.80 4.45
CA LEU A 120 -5.33 0.59 4.42
C LEU A 120 -6.80 1.03 4.52
N LEU A 121 -7.59 0.77 3.48
CA LEU A 121 -9.03 1.03 3.47
C LEU A 121 -9.79 -0.30 3.59
N HIS A 122 -10.96 -0.28 4.23
CA HIS A 122 -11.79 -1.49 4.49
C HIS A 122 -11.11 -2.59 5.32
N VAL A 123 -10.04 -2.22 6.01
CA VAL A 123 -9.32 -3.03 6.99
C VAL A 123 -9.69 -2.54 8.39
N MET A 124 -10.22 -3.44 9.24
CA MET A 124 -10.40 -3.13 10.67
C MET A 124 -9.06 -2.66 11.26
N PRO A 125 -9.03 -1.58 12.06
CA PRO A 125 -7.82 -0.79 12.29
C PRO A 125 -6.67 -1.65 12.82
N LEU A 126 -5.59 -1.76 12.03
CA LEU A 126 -4.31 -2.19 12.57
C LEU A 126 -3.90 -1.19 13.65
N ARG A 127 -3.63 -1.70 14.85
CA ARG A 127 -2.77 -1.00 15.79
C ARG A 127 -1.42 -0.81 15.09
N PHE A 128 -1.13 0.43 14.67
CA PHE A 128 0.15 0.81 14.08
C PHE A 128 1.30 0.28 14.93
N LEU A 129 2.03 -0.72 14.43
CA LEU A 129 3.28 -1.19 15.02
C LEU A 129 4.40 -0.24 14.60
N VAL A 130 4.39 0.97 15.15
CA VAL A 130 5.61 1.77 15.25
C VAL A 130 6.37 1.24 16.47
N LYS A 131 7.13 0.17 16.30
CA LYS A 131 8.25 -0.06 17.21
C LYS A 131 9.32 0.95 16.82
N LYS A 132 9.34 2.08 17.55
CA LYS A 132 10.57 2.87 17.71
C LYS A 132 11.68 1.95 18.26
N PRO A 133 12.94 2.20 17.87
CA PRO A 133 14.06 1.25 17.93
C PRO A 133 14.26 0.60 19.29
#